data_AF-E4N8N2-F1
#
_entry.id   AF-E4N8N2-F1
#
_cell.length_a   1.000
_cell.length_b   1.000
_cell.length_c   1.000
_cell.angle_alpha   90.00
_cell.angle_beta   90.00
_cell.angle_gamma   90.00
#
_symmetry.space_group_name_H-M   'P 1'
#
loop_
_entity.id
_entity.type
_entity.pdbx_description
1 polymer ?
#
loop_
_entity_poly.entity_id
_entity_poly.type
_entity_poly.pdbx_seq_one_letter_code
_entity_poly.pdbx_strand_id
1 'polypeptide(L)'
;MVASQSGAGRASVSWTASSDNVRVAGYDVYAGAAKVSTVTGDDTAVTIGGLAEGRHTFTVVPFDTSANRSAASAPVTVDIVPPPPDFEPPSAPGTPIGTSAGTTTIGLAWGAATDNVGVTAYDVYNGGTPALSVAAPATSATVSGLSPDTPYTFTVRARDAAGNTSPASSPVTARTGRVNPRTGLTIGYFTQWSVYARGYSVKRLDTSGSAAKLDYLNYAFANIHPSTKQCFLTDKAAGNDSDPNADDGAGDAWADFGRGWDSGTSVAGTTDTWDQKLAGNFNQLKQLKAKYPNLKVQISLGGWSYSKWFSDAAATDASRKALVSSCVDLYIKGNLPVIDGRGGAGSAAGIFDGIDLDWEWPNSEGHLGNVIRPADKANYTLLAQEFRRRLDTLGATTGKHYTLSAFLPADPAKIIAGIDVPGLFAAFDFATVQGYDYHGAWETTTNQQSALKVAADDPSAPDRRFSSEIAVQAYLDGGAPKSKLTLGVPFYGRGWTGVPRGSTNGLFQPATGPAPGSYENGFEDYHKLKEKLASGGYTLYRDPVAGHAYLYDGTVLYTYDDPTEISRKAAWIKEQGLAGAMIWSFDGDTANGELMTALANGLK
;
A
#
# COMPACT_ATOMS: atom_id res chain seq x y z
N MET A 1 14.31 -70.64 -3.28
CA MET A 1 13.89 -69.25 -3.50
C MET A 1 12.81 -68.92 -2.49
N VAL A 2 12.80 -67.71 -1.96
CA VAL A 2 11.79 -67.19 -1.03
C VAL A 2 11.37 -65.79 -1.48
N ALA A 3 10.10 -65.43 -1.25
CA ALA A 3 9.61 -64.08 -1.45
C ALA A 3 8.78 -63.64 -0.24
N SER A 4 8.90 -62.38 0.13
CA SER A 4 8.15 -61.75 1.21
C SER A 4 7.80 -60.31 0.85
N GLN A 5 6.65 -59.82 1.33
CA GLN A 5 6.28 -58.43 1.15
C GLN A 5 7.27 -57.54 1.91
N SER A 6 7.79 -56.50 1.26
CA SER A 6 8.78 -55.57 1.84
C SER A 6 8.30 -54.12 1.87
N GLY A 7 7.03 -53.89 1.52
CA GLY A 7 6.34 -52.60 1.61
C GLY A 7 5.02 -52.62 0.82
N ALA A 8 4.26 -51.52 0.85
CA ALA A 8 3.09 -51.36 -0.01
C ALA A 8 3.50 -51.48 -1.49
N GLY A 9 2.89 -52.42 -2.21
CA GLY A 9 3.21 -52.69 -3.63
C GLY A 9 4.64 -53.18 -3.89
N ARG A 10 5.34 -53.73 -2.88
CA ARG A 10 6.73 -54.19 -3.00
C ARG A 10 6.96 -55.59 -2.43
N ALA A 11 7.77 -56.38 -3.12
CA ALA A 11 8.23 -57.70 -2.67
C ALA A 11 9.75 -57.80 -2.70
N SER A 12 10.34 -58.40 -1.68
CA SER A 12 11.73 -58.85 -1.71
C SER A 12 11.78 -60.33 -2.08
N VAL A 13 12.56 -60.66 -3.11
CA VAL A 13 12.73 -62.00 -3.65
C VAL A 13 14.20 -62.39 -3.50
N SER A 14 14.48 -63.55 -2.93
CA SER A 14 15.85 -64.06 -2.79
C SER A 14 15.96 -65.55 -3.10
N TRP A 15 17.12 -65.97 -3.60
CA TRP A 15 17.39 -67.33 -4.04
C TRP A 15 18.77 -67.81 -3.61
N THR A 16 19.01 -69.10 -3.78
CA THR A 16 20.32 -69.70 -3.61
C THR A 16 21.10 -69.55 -4.91
N ALA A 17 22.39 -69.22 -4.83
CA ALA A 17 23.24 -69.07 -6.00
C ALA A 17 23.22 -70.35 -6.87
N SER A 18 23.04 -70.16 -8.17
CA SER A 18 23.20 -71.21 -9.18
C SER A 18 24.68 -71.45 -9.48
N SER A 19 25.01 -72.64 -9.98
CA SER A 19 26.36 -72.97 -10.46
C SER A 19 26.36 -73.14 -11.98
N ASP A 20 27.49 -72.84 -12.59
CA ASP A 20 27.75 -72.98 -14.02
C ASP A 20 29.18 -73.49 -14.22
N ASN A 21 29.48 -74.11 -15.36
CA ASN A 21 30.83 -74.66 -15.64
C ASN A 21 31.88 -73.56 -15.88
N VAL A 22 31.47 -72.34 -16.21
CA VAL A 22 32.35 -71.16 -16.31
C VAL A 22 32.00 -70.14 -15.25
N ARG A 23 30.81 -69.52 -15.33
CA ARG A 23 30.33 -68.51 -14.36
C ARG A 23 28.86 -68.13 -14.66
N VAL A 24 28.05 -68.04 -13.61
CA VAL A 24 26.75 -67.34 -13.67
C VAL A 24 27.00 -65.83 -13.70
N ALA A 25 26.56 -65.16 -14.77
CA ALA A 25 26.71 -63.71 -14.93
C ALA A 25 25.59 -62.89 -14.27
N GLY A 26 24.44 -63.52 -14.01
CA GLY A 26 23.33 -62.90 -13.31
C GLY A 26 22.04 -63.73 -13.37
N TYR A 27 20.94 -63.07 -13.01
CA TYR A 27 19.62 -63.66 -12.84
C TYR A 27 18.54 -62.74 -13.44
N ASP A 28 17.76 -63.26 -14.40
CA ASP A 28 16.54 -62.62 -14.87
C ASP A 28 15.38 -63.02 -13.92
N VAL A 29 14.71 -62.02 -13.33
CA VAL A 29 13.62 -62.21 -12.36
C VAL A 29 12.29 -61.90 -13.03
N TYR A 30 11.35 -62.84 -12.96
CA TYR A 30 10.05 -62.75 -13.61
C TYR A 30 8.93 -62.70 -12.58
N ALA A 31 7.88 -61.92 -12.85
CA ALA A 31 6.58 -61.98 -12.18
C ALA A 31 5.57 -62.54 -13.18
N GLY A 32 5.11 -63.78 -12.96
CA GLY A 32 4.36 -64.53 -13.98
C GLY A 32 5.21 -64.72 -15.25
N ALA A 33 4.73 -64.22 -16.39
CA ALA A 33 5.45 -64.27 -17.67
C ALA A 33 6.31 -63.02 -17.95
N ALA A 34 6.15 -61.94 -17.16
CA ALA A 34 6.82 -60.67 -17.41
C ALA A 34 8.17 -60.62 -16.68
N LYS A 35 9.24 -60.22 -17.38
CA LYS A 35 10.53 -59.96 -16.73
C LYS A 35 10.45 -58.62 -15.98
N VAL A 36 10.62 -58.66 -14.66
CA VAL A 36 10.50 -57.49 -13.79
C VAL A 36 11.83 -56.93 -13.32
N SER A 37 12.90 -57.74 -13.36
CA SER A 37 14.25 -57.26 -13.03
C SER A 37 15.33 -58.16 -13.64
N THR A 38 16.55 -57.65 -13.71
CA THR A 38 17.76 -58.41 -14.00
C THR A 38 18.80 -58.05 -12.94
N VAL A 39 19.25 -59.04 -12.18
CA VAL A 39 20.32 -58.90 -11.17
C VAL A 39 21.62 -59.40 -11.80
N THR A 40 22.66 -58.57 -11.82
CA THR A 40 23.96 -58.93 -12.39
C THR A 40 24.98 -59.21 -11.28
N GLY A 41 25.97 -60.06 -11.58
CA GLY A 41 26.99 -60.45 -10.60
C GLY A 41 26.49 -61.54 -9.65
N ASP A 42 27.03 -61.55 -8.44
CA ASP A 42 26.87 -62.66 -7.49
C ASP A 42 25.71 -62.42 -6.48
N ASP A 43 24.95 -61.33 -6.64
CA ASP A 43 23.79 -61.01 -5.81
C ASP A 43 22.65 -62.02 -6.04
N THR A 44 22.06 -62.50 -4.95
CA THR A 44 20.96 -63.47 -4.99
C THR A 44 19.67 -62.96 -4.37
N ALA A 45 19.47 -61.64 -4.37
CA ALA A 45 18.24 -61.00 -3.89
C ALA A 45 17.92 -59.72 -4.66
N VAL A 46 16.63 -59.40 -4.78
CA VAL A 46 16.13 -58.15 -5.37
C VAL A 46 14.84 -57.68 -4.70
N THR A 47 14.59 -56.38 -4.71
CA THR A 47 13.28 -55.82 -4.36
C THR A 47 12.55 -55.35 -5.61
N ILE A 48 11.34 -55.85 -5.82
CA ILE A 48 10.45 -55.52 -6.93
C ILE A 48 9.36 -54.58 -6.42
N GLY A 49 9.15 -53.45 -7.09
CA GLY A 49 8.09 -52.49 -6.76
C GLY A 49 7.03 -52.34 -7.86
N GLY A 50 5.98 -51.59 -7.57
CA GLY A 50 4.87 -51.35 -8.52
C GLY A 50 3.92 -52.55 -8.67
N LEU A 51 3.92 -53.46 -7.70
CA LEU A 51 3.03 -54.62 -7.70
C LEU A 51 1.62 -54.19 -7.26
N ALA A 52 0.60 -54.63 -7.97
CA ALA A 52 -0.79 -54.49 -7.55
C ALA A 52 -1.08 -55.36 -6.30
N GLU A 53 -2.17 -55.07 -5.59
CA GLU A 53 -2.64 -55.94 -4.52
C GLU A 53 -3.01 -57.34 -5.05
N GLY A 54 -2.78 -58.37 -4.24
CA GLY A 54 -3.06 -59.76 -4.58
C GLY A 54 -1.81 -60.63 -4.72
N ARG A 55 -2.02 -61.85 -5.22
CA ARG A 55 -0.98 -62.88 -5.30
C ARG A 55 -0.06 -62.65 -6.49
N HIS A 56 1.24 -62.56 -6.22
CA HIS A 56 2.30 -62.51 -7.24
C HIS A 56 3.16 -63.76 -7.18
N THR A 57 3.48 -64.29 -8.35
CA THR A 57 4.34 -65.47 -8.49
C THR A 57 5.64 -65.06 -9.15
N PHE A 58 6.76 -65.32 -8.48
CA PHE A 58 8.09 -65.03 -9.00
C PHE A 58 8.82 -66.29 -9.43
N THR A 59 9.62 -66.17 -10.49
CA THR A 59 10.62 -67.16 -10.91
C THR A 59 11.93 -66.47 -11.25
N VAL A 60 13.03 -67.20 -11.12
CA VAL A 60 14.37 -66.71 -11.41
C VAL A 60 15.03 -67.60 -12.45
N VAL A 61 15.65 -66.98 -13.45
CA VAL A 61 16.38 -67.65 -14.53
C VAL A 61 17.83 -67.17 -14.52
N PRO A 62 18.79 -67.98 -14.04
CA PRO A 62 20.20 -67.63 -14.15
C PRO A 62 20.65 -67.62 -15.61
N PHE A 63 21.60 -66.75 -15.92
CA PHE A 63 22.27 -66.69 -17.22
C PHE A 63 23.79 -66.56 -17.08
N ASP A 64 24.53 -67.10 -18.05
CA ASP A 64 25.99 -67.05 -18.09
C ASP A 64 26.52 -65.81 -18.86
N THR A 65 27.84 -65.67 -18.94
CA THR A 65 28.50 -64.56 -19.67
C THR A 65 28.28 -64.59 -21.19
N SER A 66 27.80 -65.73 -21.72
CA SER A 66 27.44 -65.93 -23.13
C SER A 66 25.93 -65.73 -23.36
N ALA A 67 25.19 -65.28 -22.34
CA ALA A 67 23.75 -65.07 -22.33
C ALA A 67 22.90 -66.35 -22.52
N ASN A 68 23.47 -67.53 -22.26
CA ASN A 68 22.72 -68.77 -22.15
C ASN A 68 21.85 -68.73 -20.88
N ARG A 69 20.59 -69.17 -20.96
CA ARG A 69 19.64 -69.19 -19.85
C ARG A 69 19.33 -70.63 -19.45
N SER A 70 19.30 -70.92 -18.15
CA SER A 70 18.84 -72.22 -17.67
C SER A 70 17.31 -72.32 -17.66
N ALA A 71 16.80 -73.47 -17.23
CA ALA A 71 15.40 -73.57 -16.80
C ALA A 71 15.12 -72.60 -15.64
N ALA A 72 13.89 -72.09 -15.59
CA ALA A 72 13.43 -71.25 -14.49
C ALA A 72 13.41 -72.03 -13.17
N SER A 73 13.65 -71.32 -12.06
CA SER A 73 13.46 -71.87 -10.72
C SER A 73 12.02 -72.34 -10.51
N ALA A 74 11.81 -73.18 -9.50
CA ALA A 74 10.45 -73.38 -8.97
C ALA A 74 9.86 -72.01 -8.57
N PRO A 75 8.55 -71.78 -8.83
CA PRO A 75 7.91 -70.52 -8.50
C PRO A 75 7.80 -70.34 -6.98
N VAL A 76 7.90 -69.10 -6.53
CA VAL A 76 7.50 -68.69 -5.18
C VAL A 76 6.38 -67.67 -5.27
N THR A 77 5.44 -67.72 -4.33
CA THR A 77 4.32 -66.78 -4.28
C THR A 77 4.47 -65.84 -3.10
N VAL A 78 4.06 -64.59 -3.27
CA VAL A 78 3.87 -63.61 -2.21
C VAL A 78 2.54 -62.90 -2.44
N ASP A 79 1.75 -62.76 -1.39
CA ASP A 79 0.52 -61.98 -1.43
C ASP A 79 0.86 -60.54 -1.02
N ILE A 80 0.65 -59.58 -1.92
CA ILE A 80 0.79 -58.15 -1.62
C ILE A 80 -0.54 -57.68 -1.05
N VAL A 81 -0.55 -57.41 0.25
CA VAL A 81 -1.73 -56.87 0.93
C VAL A 81 -1.55 -55.37 1.19
N PRO A 82 -2.63 -54.58 1.18
CA PRO A 82 -2.56 -53.19 1.62
C PRO A 82 -2.07 -53.14 3.07
N PRO A 83 -1.38 -52.05 3.48
CA PRO A 83 -1.13 -51.82 4.89
C PRO A 83 -2.49 -51.79 5.63
N PRO A 84 -2.52 -52.23 6.90
CA PRO A 84 -3.72 -52.11 7.71
C PRO A 84 -4.23 -50.66 7.68
N PRO A 85 -5.56 -50.44 7.58
CA PRO A 85 -6.12 -49.10 7.71
C PRO A 85 -5.71 -48.52 9.05
N ASP A 86 -5.27 -47.26 9.03
CA ASP A 86 -4.88 -46.54 10.23
C ASP A 86 -6.06 -45.80 10.83
N PHE A 87 -6.35 -46.12 12.09
CA PHE A 87 -7.44 -45.52 12.86
C PHE A 87 -6.92 -44.77 14.08
N GLU A 88 -5.60 -44.74 14.29
CA GLU A 88 -5.01 -44.07 15.43
C GLU A 88 -4.75 -42.61 15.05
N PRO A 89 -5.33 -41.64 15.78
CA PRO A 89 -5.03 -40.24 15.51
C PRO A 89 -3.63 -39.88 16.01
N PRO A 90 -2.97 -38.88 15.39
CA PRO A 90 -1.71 -38.37 15.90
C PRO A 90 -1.82 -37.84 17.33
N SER A 91 -0.68 -37.81 18.03
CA SER A 91 -0.58 -37.13 19.32
C SER A 91 -0.81 -35.61 19.17
N ALA A 92 -1.20 -34.96 20.26
CA ALA A 92 -1.34 -33.50 20.25
C ALA A 92 0.02 -32.84 19.96
N PRO A 93 0.10 -31.82 19.08
CA PRO A 93 1.31 -31.04 18.91
C PRO A 93 1.75 -30.38 20.22
N GLY A 94 3.04 -30.06 20.35
CA GLY A 94 3.55 -29.30 21.48
C GLY A 94 2.89 -27.91 21.60
N THR A 95 2.89 -27.34 22.80
CA THR A 95 2.37 -25.98 23.04
C THR A 95 3.06 -24.99 22.10
N PRO A 96 2.32 -24.24 21.26
CA PRO A 96 2.93 -23.30 20.35
C PRO A 96 3.55 -22.14 21.12
N ILE A 97 4.64 -21.60 20.58
CA ILE A 97 5.24 -20.33 20.97
C ILE A 97 4.76 -19.30 19.95
N GLY A 98 4.13 -18.23 20.43
CA GLY A 98 3.68 -17.13 19.60
C GLY A 98 4.51 -15.86 19.83
N THR A 99 5.06 -15.31 18.76
CA THR A 99 5.82 -14.05 18.77
C THR A 99 5.19 -13.05 17.81
N SER A 100 5.15 -11.78 18.21
CA SER A 100 4.80 -10.71 17.28
C SER A 100 5.77 -10.73 16.10
N ALA A 101 5.24 -10.83 14.88
CA ALA A 101 6.01 -10.79 13.64
C ALA A 101 5.75 -9.47 12.87
N GLY A 102 5.02 -8.53 13.48
CA GLY A 102 4.55 -7.30 12.88
C GLY A 102 3.31 -6.75 13.61
N THR A 103 2.78 -5.63 13.12
CA THR A 103 1.57 -4.99 13.68
C THR A 103 0.28 -5.72 13.31
N THR A 104 0.28 -6.57 12.28
CA THR A 104 -0.90 -7.34 11.83
C THR A 104 -0.60 -8.83 11.65
N THR A 105 0.52 -9.29 12.21
CA THR A 105 1.03 -10.65 12.01
C THR A 105 1.57 -11.27 13.31
N ILE A 106 1.35 -12.57 13.49
CA ILE A 106 1.92 -13.39 14.56
C ILE A 106 2.66 -14.57 13.94
N GLY A 107 3.93 -14.74 14.32
CA GLY A 107 4.70 -15.95 14.05
C GLY A 107 4.41 -17.01 15.12
N LEU A 108 4.22 -18.25 14.71
CA LEU A 108 3.98 -19.41 15.55
C LEU A 108 5.02 -20.49 15.26
N ALA A 109 5.51 -21.17 16.30
CA ALA A 109 6.30 -22.39 16.20
C ALA A 109 5.84 -23.39 17.26
N TRP A 110 5.84 -24.68 16.98
CA TRP A 110 5.34 -25.71 17.90
C TRP A 110 6.20 -26.98 17.89
N GLY A 111 6.01 -27.84 18.89
CA GLY A 111 6.61 -29.18 18.91
C GLY A 111 5.87 -30.13 17.97
N ALA A 112 6.61 -30.98 17.25
CA ALA A 112 6.02 -31.96 16.33
C ALA A 112 5.13 -32.97 17.08
N ALA A 113 4.03 -33.35 16.43
CA ALA A 113 3.23 -34.50 16.82
C ALA A 113 3.89 -35.79 16.32
N THR A 114 3.50 -36.92 16.93
CA THR A 114 3.94 -38.26 16.56
C THR A 114 2.73 -39.11 16.24
N ASP A 115 2.91 -40.07 15.35
CA ASP A 115 1.86 -40.95 14.88
C ASP A 115 2.47 -42.31 14.49
N ASN A 116 1.67 -43.37 14.47
CA ASN A 116 2.11 -44.73 14.16
C ASN A 116 2.42 -44.92 12.65
N VAL A 117 1.78 -44.15 11.76
CA VAL A 117 1.99 -44.18 10.30
C VAL A 117 2.59 -42.87 9.78
N GLY A 118 2.30 -41.75 10.44
CA GLY A 118 3.00 -40.47 10.26
C GLY A 118 2.08 -39.27 10.09
N VAL A 119 2.59 -38.11 10.51
CA VAL A 119 1.88 -36.82 10.41
C VAL A 119 2.10 -36.20 9.02
N THR A 120 1.02 -35.77 8.36
CA THR A 120 1.05 -35.16 7.02
C THR A 120 0.81 -33.65 7.03
N ALA A 121 0.09 -33.12 8.03
CA ALA A 121 -0.22 -31.69 8.12
C ALA A 121 -0.49 -31.21 9.55
N TYR A 122 -0.45 -29.89 9.74
CA TYR A 122 -0.86 -29.17 10.93
C TYR A 122 -1.89 -28.09 10.60
N ASP A 123 -3.01 -28.05 11.32
CA ASP A 123 -4.02 -27.01 11.22
C ASP A 123 -3.90 -26.03 12.39
N VAL A 124 -3.75 -24.75 12.06
CA VAL A 124 -3.68 -23.65 13.04
C VAL A 124 -5.05 -23.01 13.16
N TYR A 125 -5.51 -22.83 14.40
CA TYR A 125 -6.77 -22.16 14.73
C TYR A 125 -6.51 -20.86 15.50
N ASN A 126 -7.28 -19.82 15.20
CA ASN A 126 -7.35 -18.58 15.97
C ASN A 126 -8.67 -18.58 16.75
N GLY A 127 -8.60 -18.79 18.06
CA GLY A 127 -9.76 -19.15 18.87
C GLY A 127 -10.38 -20.46 18.34
N GLY A 128 -11.66 -20.41 17.99
CA GLY A 128 -12.37 -21.54 17.37
C GLY A 128 -12.32 -21.58 15.84
N THR A 129 -11.74 -20.58 15.19
CA THR A 129 -11.80 -20.42 13.72
C THR A 129 -10.53 -20.96 13.07
N PRO A 130 -10.62 -21.78 11.99
CA PRO A 130 -9.45 -22.19 11.21
C PRO A 130 -8.73 -20.96 10.65
N ALA A 131 -7.43 -20.86 10.88
CA ALA A 131 -6.59 -19.76 10.38
C ALA A 131 -5.81 -20.17 9.12
N LEU A 132 -5.09 -21.29 9.17
CA LEU A 132 -4.31 -21.84 8.05
C LEU A 132 -3.97 -23.32 8.26
N SER A 133 -3.46 -23.98 7.23
CA SER A 133 -2.93 -25.35 7.28
C SER A 133 -1.51 -25.39 6.73
N VAL A 134 -0.64 -26.19 7.34
CA VAL A 134 0.79 -26.33 6.99
C VAL A 134 1.10 -27.80 6.74
N ALA A 135 1.81 -28.13 5.66
CA ALA A 135 2.26 -29.50 5.41
C ALA A 135 3.41 -29.89 6.36
N ALA A 136 3.36 -31.09 6.93
CA ALA A 136 4.48 -31.67 7.66
C ALA A 136 5.69 -31.89 6.71
N PRO A 137 6.94 -31.84 7.20
CA PRO A 137 7.35 -31.79 8.60
C PRO A 137 7.47 -30.37 9.18
N ALA A 138 6.96 -29.33 8.51
CA ALA A 138 7.08 -27.97 9.01
C ALA A 138 6.26 -27.76 10.29
N THR A 139 6.89 -27.16 11.29
CA THR A 139 6.33 -26.92 12.64
C THR A 139 6.28 -25.44 13.01
N SER A 140 6.11 -24.59 12.00
CA SER A 140 6.00 -23.15 12.16
C SER A 140 5.09 -22.53 11.09
N ALA A 141 4.44 -21.41 11.42
CA ALA A 141 3.61 -20.63 10.51
C ALA A 141 3.57 -19.15 10.89
N THR A 142 3.16 -18.30 9.95
CA THR A 142 2.81 -16.90 10.23
C THR A 142 1.34 -16.66 9.93
N VAL A 143 0.59 -16.23 10.92
CA VAL A 143 -0.81 -15.83 10.76
C VAL A 143 -0.87 -14.32 10.49
N SER A 144 -1.51 -13.93 9.39
CA SER A 144 -1.67 -12.53 8.94
C SER A 144 -3.13 -12.07 9.01
N GLY A 145 -3.38 -10.79 8.70
CA GLY A 145 -4.74 -10.22 8.68
C GLY A 145 -5.31 -9.98 10.08
N LEU A 146 -4.43 -9.84 11.07
CA LEU A 146 -4.78 -9.58 12.46
C LEU A 146 -4.81 -8.07 12.74
N SER A 147 -5.61 -7.64 13.71
CA SER A 147 -5.65 -6.25 14.17
C SER A 147 -4.42 -5.90 15.02
N PRO A 148 -3.88 -4.67 14.94
CA PRO A 148 -2.78 -4.22 15.80
C PRO A 148 -3.11 -4.16 17.29
N ASP A 149 -2.06 -4.27 18.12
CA ASP A 149 -2.13 -4.31 19.60
C ASP A 149 -3.29 -5.18 20.14
N THR A 150 -3.59 -6.28 19.45
CA THR A 150 -4.72 -7.14 19.77
C THR A 150 -4.21 -8.51 20.20
N PRO A 151 -4.65 -9.04 21.36
CA PRO A 151 -4.32 -10.39 21.77
C PRO A 151 -5.13 -11.40 20.95
N TYR A 152 -4.46 -12.43 20.46
CA TYR A 152 -5.05 -13.58 19.77
C TYR A 152 -4.61 -14.87 20.45
N THR A 153 -5.49 -15.86 20.45
CA THR A 153 -5.22 -17.16 21.07
C THR A 153 -5.17 -18.23 20.01
N PHE A 154 -4.08 -18.97 19.93
CA PHE A 154 -3.85 -19.99 18.90
C PHE A 154 -3.73 -21.39 19.47
N THR A 155 -4.27 -22.37 18.74
CA THR A 155 -4.07 -23.81 18.97
C THR A 155 -3.72 -24.51 17.67
N VAL A 156 -3.04 -25.65 17.74
CA VAL A 156 -2.62 -26.44 16.56
C VAL A 156 -3.11 -27.88 16.71
N ARG A 157 -3.58 -28.48 15.60
CA ARG A 157 -3.91 -29.91 15.49
C ARG A 157 -3.06 -30.56 14.41
N ALA A 158 -2.67 -31.82 14.58
CA ALA A 158 -2.01 -32.61 13.56
C ALA A 158 -3.02 -33.49 12.80
N ARG A 159 -2.73 -33.80 11.54
CA ARG A 159 -3.45 -34.79 10.73
C ARG A 159 -2.48 -35.81 10.13
N ASP A 160 -2.92 -37.05 10.02
CA ASP A 160 -2.19 -38.13 9.35
C ASP A 160 -2.62 -38.30 7.88
N ALA A 161 -2.19 -39.39 7.23
CA ALA A 161 -2.57 -39.72 5.86
C ALA A 161 -3.97 -40.36 5.74
N ALA A 162 -4.50 -40.94 6.82
CA ALA A 162 -5.83 -41.54 6.88
C ALA A 162 -6.93 -40.50 7.14
N GLY A 163 -6.56 -39.27 7.49
CA GLY A 163 -7.46 -38.17 7.80
C GLY A 163 -7.82 -38.07 9.29
N ASN A 164 -7.20 -38.87 10.16
CA ASN A 164 -7.42 -38.75 11.60
C ASN A 164 -6.79 -37.44 12.11
N THR A 165 -7.46 -36.80 13.07
CA THR A 165 -7.04 -35.50 13.61
C THR A 165 -6.72 -35.63 15.09
N SER A 166 -5.59 -35.08 15.51
CA SER A 166 -5.16 -35.08 16.91
C SER A 166 -6.09 -34.23 17.80
N PRO A 167 -6.02 -34.42 19.14
CA PRO A 167 -6.42 -33.37 20.06
C PRO A 167 -5.66 -32.06 19.79
N ALA A 168 -6.25 -30.93 20.18
CA ALA A 168 -5.57 -29.63 20.06
C ALA A 168 -4.39 -29.53 21.03
N SER A 169 -3.33 -28.83 20.62
CA SER A 169 -2.28 -28.38 21.54
C SER A 169 -2.85 -27.45 22.62
N SER A 170 -2.10 -27.26 23.71
CA SER A 170 -2.43 -26.20 24.66
C SER A 170 -2.39 -24.83 23.97
N PRO A 171 -3.32 -23.90 24.32
CA PRO A 171 -3.39 -22.61 23.66
C PRO A 171 -2.20 -21.71 24.01
N VAL A 172 -1.81 -20.86 23.06
CA VAL A 172 -0.90 -19.73 23.30
C VAL A 172 -1.60 -18.42 22.98
N THR A 173 -1.48 -17.43 23.87
CA THR A 173 -1.91 -16.07 23.58
C THR A 173 -0.71 -15.24 23.15
N ALA A 174 -0.79 -14.66 21.97
CA ALA A 174 0.21 -13.72 21.46
C ALA A 174 -0.48 -12.41 21.06
N ARG A 175 0.24 -11.30 21.21
CA ARG A 175 -0.27 -9.97 20.90
C ARG A 175 0.47 -9.43 19.69
N THR A 176 -0.26 -8.92 18.71
CA THR A 176 0.32 -8.22 17.56
C THR A 176 1.09 -6.98 18.02
N GLY A 177 2.06 -6.56 17.22
CA GLY A 177 2.86 -5.38 17.56
C GLY A 177 1.98 -4.15 17.71
N ARG A 178 2.35 -3.25 18.63
CA ARG A 178 1.73 -1.92 18.69
C ARG A 178 2.08 -1.16 17.41
N VAL A 179 1.10 -0.44 16.86
CA VAL A 179 1.46 0.69 16.01
C VAL A 179 2.09 1.71 16.95
N ASN A 180 3.41 1.85 16.93
CA ASN A 180 4.00 3.05 17.53
C ASN A 180 3.33 4.23 16.82
N PRO A 181 2.67 5.15 17.56
CA PRO A 181 2.12 6.33 16.93
C PRO A 181 3.26 7.00 16.19
N ARG A 182 3.21 7.03 14.85
CA ARG A 182 4.18 7.78 14.07
C ARG A 182 3.84 9.23 14.34
N THR A 183 4.56 9.83 15.28
CA THR A 183 4.48 11.27 15.54
C THR A 183 5.54 11.96 14.71
N GLY A 184 5.20 13.12 14.14
CA GLY A 184 6.12 13.90 13.32
C GLY A 184 6.21 13.43 11.87
N LEU A 185 5.19 12.75 11.35
CA LEU A 185 5.08 12.47 9.93
C LEU A 185 5.21 13.75 9.11
N THR A 186 6.01 13.67 8.06
CA THR A 186 6.22 14.72 7.08
C THR A 186 5.81 14.22 5.71
N ILE A 187 4.69 14.75 5.23
CA ILE A 187 4.09 14.41 3.94
C ILE A 187 4.11 15.67 3.06
N GLY A 188 4.23 15.55 1.74
CA GLY A 188 4.02 16.70 0.86
C GLY A 188 3.59 16.31 -0.54
N TYR A 189 2.95 17.25 -1.23
CA TYR A 189 2.49 17.08 -2.60
C TYR A 189 3.50 17.62 -3.61
N PHE A 190 3.82 16.79 -4.59
CA PHE A 190 4.45 17.20 -5.84
C PHE A 190 3.39 17.19 -6.94
N THR A 191 3.14 18.33 -7.56
CA THR A 191 2.16 18.48 -8.63
C THR A 191 2.79 18.10 -9.98
N GLN A 192 2.11 17.26 -10.75
CA GLN A 192 2.54 16.73 -12.06
C GLN A 192 2.96 17.85 -13.01
N TRP A 193 2.17 18.93 -13.04
CA TRP A 193 2.35 20.08 -13.92
C TRP A 193 3.42 21.08 -13.45
N SER A 194 4.01 20.91 -12.26
CA SER A 194 5.03 21.83 -11.74
C SER A 194 6.30 21.89 -12.60
N VAL A 195 6.51 20.90 -13.46
CA VAL A 195 7.66 20.82 -14.36
C VAL A 195 7.63 21.78 -15.55
N TYR A 196 6.50 22.46 -15.78
CA TYR A 196 6.32 23.41 -16.87
C TYR A 196 6.56 24.85 -16.42
N ALA A 197 5.52 25.69 -16.38
CA ALA A 197 5.60 27.12 -16.08
C ALA A 197 6.13 27.42 -14.65
N ARG A 198 5.98 26.47 -13.73
CA ARG A 198 6.55 26.53 -12.37
C ARG A 198 8.04 26.23 -12.34
N GLY A 199 8.58 25.55 -13.35
CA GLY A 199 10.01 25.23 -13.43
C GLY A 199 10.53 24.37 -12.26
N TYR A 200 9.65 23.62 -11.60
CA TYR A 200 9.96 22.83 -10.42
C TYR A 200 10.00 21.35 -10.79
N SER A 201 11.21 20.80 -10.97
CA SER A 201 11.41 19.37 -11.26
C SER A 201 11.51 18.54 -9.97
N VAL A 202 11.39 17.22 -10.07
CA VAL A 202 11.62 16.31 -8.93
C VAL A 202 13.03 16.49 -8.33
N LYS A 203 14.03 16.87 -9.14
CA LYS A 203 15.39 17.24 -8.65
C LYS A 203 15.38 18.42 -7.67
N ARG A 204 14.39 19.30 -7.73
CA ARG A 204 14.25 20.40 -6.76
C ARG A 204 13.99 19.89 -5.35
N LEU A 205 13.31 18.75 -5.17
CA LEU A 205 13.14 18.13 -3.85
C LEU A 205 14.48 17.71 -3.23
N ASP A 206 15.40 17.21 -4.04
CA ASP A 206 16.76 16.84 -3.62
C ASP A 206 17.60 18.09 -3.33
N THR A 207 17.67 19.00 -4.31
CA THR A 207 18.56 20.18 -4.23
C THR A 207 18.12 21.23 -3.20
N SER A 208 16.83 21.32 -2.87
CA SER A 208 16.34 22.12 -1.74
C SER A 208 16.60 21.47 -0.38
N GLY A 209 16.97 20.18 -0.38
CA GLY A 209 17.06 19.35 0.82
C GLY A 209 15.70 18.96 1.41
N SER A 210 14.58 19.13 0.69
CA SER A 210 13.25 18.73 1.15
C SER A 210 13.10 17.21 1.23
N ALA A 211 13.62 16.47 0.24
CA ALA A 211 13.47 15.02 0.14
C ALA A 211 14.05 14.26 1.35
N ALA A 212 15.13 14.78 1.95
CA ALA A 212 15.74 14.18 3.14
C ALA A 212 14.88 14.33 4.42
N LYS A 213 13.86 15.18 4.37
CA LYS A 213 12.98 15.54 5.49
C LYS A 213 11.58 14.97 5.32
N LEU A 214 11.37 14.03 4.38
CA LEU A 214 10.05 13.47 4.07
C LEU A 214 9.96 12.00 4.44
N ASP A 215 8.81 11.64 4.98
CA ASP A 215 8.35 10.26 5.11
C ASP A 215 7.58 9.84 3.85
N TYR A 216 6.70 10.73 3.37
CA TYR A 216 5.78 10.47 2.27
C TYR A 216 5.77 11.62 1.24
N LEU A 217 5.72 11.25 -0.03
CA LEU A 217 5.50 12.16 -1.15
C LEU A 217 4.25 11.73 -1.90
N ASN A 218 3.24 12.59 -1.95
CA ASN A 218 2.04 12.38 -2.75
C ASN A 218 2.28 13.00 -4.15
N TYR A 219 2.17 12.18 -5.19
CA TYR A 219 2.22 12.64 -6.57
C TYR A 219 0.81 12.99 -7.05
N ALA A 220 0.57 14.27 -7.32
CA ALA A 220 -0.71 14.83 -7.76
C ALA A 220 -0.74 15.01 -9.28
N PHE A 221 -1.73 14.54 -10.04
CA PHE A 221 -2.83 13.67 -9.62
C PHE A 221 -3.08 12.60 -10.67
N ALA A 222 -3.57 11.45 -10.20
CA ALA A 222 -4.25 10.47 -11.03
C ALA A 222 -5.73 10.84 -11.19
N ASN A 223 -6.31 10.51 -12.35
CA ASN A 223 -7.72 10.74 -12.66
C ASN A 223 -8.50 9.42 -12.77
N ILE A 224 -9.84 9.50 -12.66
CA ILE A 224 -10.78 8.40 -12.87
C ILE A 224 -11.46 8.57 -14.22
N HIS A 225 -11.37 7.56 -15.08
CA HIS A 225 -11.86 7.65 -16.44
C HIS A 225 -13.39 7.82 -16.48
N PRO A 226 -13.92 8.78 -17.28
CA PRO A 226 -15.35 9.14 -17.27
C PRO A 226 -16.29 8.01 -17.70
N SER A 227 -15.87 7.09 -18.57
CA SER A 227 -16.72 5.95 -18.98
C SER A 227 -16.49 4.69 -18.14
N THR A 228 -15.24 4.23 -18.01
CA THR A 228 -14.90 2.95 -17.37
C THR A 228 -14.84 3.01 -15.85
N LYS A 229 -14.75 4.22 -15.25
CA LYS A 229 -14.61 4.44 -13.81
C LYS A 229 -13.36 3.75 -13.22
N GLN A 230 -12.30 3.70 -14.01
CA GLN A 230 -11.03 3.06 -13.68
C GLN A 230 -9.90 4.08 -13.73
N CYS A 231 -8.79 3.79 -13.06
CA CYS A 231 -7.56 4.55 -13.22
C CYS A 231 -7.02 4.39 -14.65
N PHE A 232 -6.52 5.48 -15.21
CA PHE A 232 -5.99 5.54 -16.57
C PHE A 232 -4.89 6.59 -16.65
N LEU A 233 -4.12 6.54 -17.75
CA LEU A 233 -3.18 7.58 -18.14
C LEU A 233 -3.44 7.93 -19.60
N THR A 234 -3.35 9.21 -19.92
CA THR A 234 -3.54 9.76 -21.26
C THR A 234 -2.72 11.03 -21.39
N ASP A 235 -2.58 11.54 -22.61
CA ASP A 235 -2.12 12.90 -22.85
C ASP A 235 -3.28 13.75 -23.38
N LYS A 236 -4.02 14.35 -22.44
CA LYS A 236 -5.17 15.24 -22.71
C LYS A 236 -5.16 16.36 -21.68
N ALA A 237 -4.90 17.58 -22.14
CA ALA A 237 -4.91 18.76 -21.28
C ALA A 237 -6.25 18.94 -20.53
N ALA A 238 -6.14 19.43 -19.29
CA ALA A 238 -7.26 19.95 -18.53
C ALA A 238 -7.90 21.16 -19.24
N GLY A 239 -9.19 21.34 -19.02
CA GLY A 239 -9.96 22.45 -19.57
C GLY A 239 -10.00 23.68 -18.65
N ASN A 240 -11.02 24.51 -18.84
CA ASN A 240 -11.29 25.67 -17.98
C ASN A 240 -12.15 25.24 -16.78
N ASP A 241 -11.72 25.52 -15.55
CA ASP A 241 -12.43 25.19 -14.30
C ASP A 241 -13.89 25.67 -14.22
N SER A 242 -14.29 26.64 -15.06
CA SER A 242 -15.70 27.06 -15.18
C SER A 242 -16.58 26.10 -16.01
N ASP A 243 -16.00 25.09 -16.66
CA ASP A 243 -16.71 24.06 -17.41
C ASP A 243 -16.82 22.77 -16.56
N PRO A 244 -18.04 22.28 -16.24
CA PRO A 244 -18.25 21.06 -15.44
C PRO A 244 -17.65 19.78 -16.06
N ASN A 245 -17.20 19.79 -17.31
CA ASN A 245 -16.61 18.65 -18.00
C ASN A 245 -15.18 18.91 -18.49
N ALA A 246 -14.55 20.01 -18.09
CA ALA A 246 -13.18 20.40 -18.48
C ALA A 246 -12.17 19.26 -18.32
N ASP A 247 -12.31 18.48 -17.25
CA ASP A 247 -11.34 17.49 -16.82
C ASP A 247 -11.73 16.04 -17.11
N ASP A 248 -12.85 15.84 -17.83
CA ASP A 248 -13.31 14.51 -18.19
C ASP A 248 -12.30 13.82 -19.10
N GLY A 249 -11.62 12.81 -18.56
CA GLY A 249 -10.59 12.09 -19.29
C GLY A 249 -9.29 12.87 -19.45
N ALA A 250 -9.06 13.95 -18.69
CA ALA A 250 -7.79 14.67 -18.70
C ALA A 250 -6.67 13.90 -17.99
N GLY A 251 -5.44 14.17 -18.39
CA GLY A 251 -4.21 13.62 -17.81
C GLY A 251 -2.98 14.04 -18.63
N ASP A 252 -1.79 13.95 -18.04
CA ASP A 252 -0.53 14.34 -18.68
C ASP A 252 0.52 13.22 -18.56
N ALA A 253 0.31 12.16 -19.36
CA ALA A 253 1.23 11.05 -19.49
C ALA A 253 2.63 11.49 -19.97
N TRP A 254 2.71 12.62 -20.69
CA TRP A 254 3.97 13.20 -21.12
C TRP A 254 4.79 13.65 -19.91
N ALA A 255 4.23 14.43 -18.98
CA ALA A 255 4.90 14.78 -17.73
C ALA A 255 5.19 13.54 -16.88
N ASP A 256 4.26 12.58 -16.82
CA ASP A 256 4.39 11.39 -15.97
C ASP A 256 5.55 10.51 -16.38
N PHE A 257 5.60 10.07 -17.64
CA PHE A 257 6.60 9.10 -18.09
C PHE A 257 7.15 9.32 -19.51
N GLY A 258 6.69 10.36 -20.21
CA GLY A 258 7.12 10.71 -21.57
C GLY A 258 8.37 11.57 -21.65
N ARG A 259 8.42 12.61 -20.81
CA ARG A 259 9.35 13.74 -20.88
C ARG A 259 10.78 13.34 -20.51
N GLY A 260 11.72 13.48 -21.44
CA GLY A 260 13.14 13.26 -21.18
C GLY A 260 13.77 14.39 -20.36
N TRP A 261 14.73 14.05 -19.51
CA TRP A 261 15.51 14.99 -18.71
C TRP A 261 16.99 14.93 -19.06
N ASP A 262 17.68 16.07 -19.04
CA ASP A 262 19.13 16.14 -19.15
C ASP A 262 19.81 15.93 -17.78
N SER A 263 21.14 15.78 -17.79
CA SER A 263 21.95 15.67 -16.57
C SER A 263 21.82 16.85 -15.60
N GLY A 264 21.52 18.04 -16.12
CA GLY A 264 21.32 19.25 -15.33
C GLY A 264 20.01 19.21 -14.52
N THR A 265 18.99 18.55 -15.04
CA THR A 265 17.62 18.57 -14.50
C THR A 265 17.15 17.24 -13.94
N SER A 266 17.87 16.14 -14.19
CA SER A 266 17.60 14.83 -13.60
C SER A 266 18.16 14.65 -12.20
N VAL A 267 17.50 13.84 -11.38
CA VAL A 267 17.89 13.53 -9.99
C VAL A 267 19.22 12.79 -9.95
N ALA A 268 19.42 11.81 -10.83
CA ALA A 268 20.65 11.03 -10.90
C ALA A 268 21.84 11.80 -11.52
N GLY A 269 21.61 12.99 -12.10
CA GLY A 269 22.66 13.75 -12.80
C GLY A 269 23.06 13.14 -14.14
N THR A 270 22.22 12.28 -14.71
CA THR A 270 22.43 11.61 -16.00
C THR A 270 21.33 11.97 -16.99
N THR A 271 21.67 12.08 -18.27
CA THR A 271 20.69 12.35 -19.33
C THR A 271 19.88 11.09 -19.64
N ASP A 272 18.56 11.25 -19.76
CA ASP A 272 17.64 10.21 -20.20
C ASP A 272 17.89 9.82 -21.66
N THR A 273 17.79 8.53 -21.98
CA THR A 273 17.89 8.05 -23.37
C THR A 273 16.54 8.12 -24.09
N TRP A 274 16.59 8.17 -25.41
CA TRP A 274 15.38 8.23 -26.24
C TRP A 274 14.59 6.92 -26.22
N ASP A 275 15.25 5.78 -25.98
CA ASP A 275 14.70 4.42 -26.07
C ASP A 275 14.29 3.82 -24.71
N GLN A 276 14.55 4.49 -23.59
CA GLN A 276 14.16 3.95 -22.28
C GLN A 276 12.63 3.90 -22.12
N LYS A 277 12.15 2.85 -21.46
CA LYS A 277 10.70 2.65 -21.26
C LYS A 277 10.06 3.61 -20.26
N LEU A 278 10.85 4.28 -19.42
CA LEU A 278 10.35 5.16 -18.37
C LEU A 278 11.18 6.45 -18.37
N ALA A 279 10.52 7.58 -18.60
CA ALA A 279 11.09 8.92 -18.40
C ALA A 279 10.17 9.72 -17.46
N GLY A 280 10.05 11.03 -17.65
CA GLY A 280 9.12 11.89 -16.94
C GLY A 280 9.35 11.93 -15.43
N ASN A 281 8.36 12.44 -14.72
CA ASN A 281 8.37 12.51 -13.27
C ASN A 281 8.53 11.12 -12.64
N PHE A 282 7.94 10.07 -13.21
CA PHE A 282 8.01 8.71 -12.70
C PHE A 282 9.45 8.18 -12.66
N ASN A 283 10.23 8.39 -13.73
CA ASN A 283 11.65 8.03 -13.70
C ASN A 283 12.41 8.82 -12.64
N GLN A 284 12.14 10.13 -12.52
CA GLN A 284 12.82 10.97 -11.53
C GLN A 284 12.44 10.58 -10.09
N LEU A 285 11.20 10.18 -9.83
CA LEU A 285 10.76 9.65 -8.54
C LEU A 285 11.47 8.33 -8.20
N LYS A 286 11.66 7.45 -9.19
CA LYS A 286 12.44 6.21 -9.03
C LYS A 286 13.89 6.52 -8.62
N GLN A 287 14.51 7.51 -9.26
CA GLN A 287 15.85 7.97 -8.94
C GLN A 287 15.91 8.63 -7.55
N LEU A 288 14.89 9.43 -7.19
CA LEU A 288 14.79 10.06 -5.87
C LEU A 288 14.71 9.01 -4.76
N LYS A 289 13.89 7.97 -4.92
CA LYS A 289 13.80 6.86 -3.96
C LYS A 289 15.11 6.08 -3.84
N ALA A 290 15.88 5.94 -4.91
CA ALA A 290 17.20 5.32 -4.84
C ALA A 290 18.18 6.13 -3.98
N LYS A 291 18.07 7.47 -3.99
CA LYS A 291 18.85 8.37 -3.14
C LYS A 291 18.31 8.45 -1.71
N TYR A 292 17.00 8.32 -1.53
CA TYR A 292 16.30 8.40 -0.25
C TYR A 292 15.47 7.13 0.00
N PRO A 293 16.10 6.02 0.42
CA PRO A 293 15.44 4.70 0.48
C PRO A 293 14.29 4.60 1.51
N ASN A 294 14.23 5.53 2.46
CA ASN A 294 13.15 5.62 3.44
C ASN A 294 11.92 6.39 2.94
N LEU A 295 12.08 7.21 1.90
CA LEU A 295 10.97 7.98 1.31
C LEU A 295 9.95 7.03 0.66
N LYS A 296 8.69 7.20 1.03
CA LYS A 296 7.56 6.52 0.39
C LYS A 296 6.88 7.45 -0.59
N VAL A 297 6.55 6.95 -1.77
CA VAL A 297 5.84 7.73 -2.79
C VAL A 297 4.45 7.14 -2.98
N GLN A 298 3.42 7.98 -2.93
CA GLN A 298 2.03 7.59 -3.17
C GLN A 298 1.53 8.26 -4.43
N ILE A 299 0.66 7.58 -5.17
CA ILE A 299 -0.13 8.22 -6.22
C ILE A 299 -1.39 8.79 -5.55
N SER A 300 -1.64 10.10 -5.70
CA SER A 300 -2.86 10.72 -5.19
C SER A 300 -3.91 10.74 -6.28
N LEU A 301 -5.06 10.12 -6.02
CA LEU A 301 -6.19 10.01 -6.93
C LEU A 301 -7.18 11.12 -6.61
N GLY A 302 -7.52 11.95 -7.59
CA GLY A 302 -8.48 13.04 -7.43
C GLY A 302 -7.85 14.41 -7.28
N GLY A 303 -8.09 15.06 -6.14
CA GLY A 303 -7.96 16.50 -5.96
C GLY A 303 -9.18 17.24 -6.51
N TRP A 304 -9.17 18.57 -6.36
CA TRP A 304 -10.25 19.47 -6.74
C TRP A 304 -10.93 19.09 -8.07
N SER A 305 -10.19 19.11 -9.19
CA SER A 305 -10.77 18.96 -10.53
C SER A 305 -10.97 17.51 -10.98
N TYR A 306 -10.27 16.51 -10.42
CA TYR A 306 -10.39 15.09 -10.83
C TYR A 306 -11.31 14.26 -9.92
N SER A 307 -12.01 14.89 -8.98
CA SER A 307 -12.89 14.20 -8.04
C SER A 307 -14.26 13.77 -8.61
N LYS A 308 -14.65 14.30 -9.78
CA LYS A 308 -16.00 14.15 -10.35
C LYS A 308 -16.53 12.72 -10.39
N TRP A 309 -15.67 11.76 -10.75
CA TRP A 309 -16.08 10.39 -11.02
C TRP A 309 -15.94 9.42 -9.84
N PHE A 310 -15.52 9.90 -8.67
CA PHE A 310 -15.46 9.06 -7.46
C PHE A 310 -16.82 8.49 -7.06
N SER A 311 -17.86 9.32 -7.01
CA SER A 311 -19.21 8.88 -6.59
C SER A 311 -19.70 7.70 -7.43
N ASP A 312 -19.50 7.76 -8.75
CA ASP A 312 -19.86 6.65 -9.63
C ASP A 312 -18.95 5.43 -9.46
N ALA A 313 -17.64 5.63 -9.35
CA ALA A 313 -16.71 4.53 -9.16
C ALA A 313 -16.95 3.79 -7.83
N ALA A 314 -17.35 4.52 -6.80
CA ALA A 314 -17.67 4.00 -5.47
C ALA A 314 -19.05 3.34 -5.37
N ALA A 315 -19.97 3.62 -6.30
CA ALA A 315 -21.40 3.35 -6.19
C ALA A 315 -21.78 1.87 -5.99
N THR A 316 -21.06 0.95 -6.62
CA THR A 316 -21.38 -0.49 -6.60
C THR A 316 -20.16 -1.32 -6.23
N ASP A 317 -20.38 -2.54 -5.75
CA ASP A 317 -19.28 -3.49 -5.48
C ASP A 317 -18.43 -3.77 -6.73
N ALA A 318 -19.09 -3.96 -7.88
CA ALA A 318 -18.41 -4.21 -9.14
C ALA A 318 -17.55 -3.00 -9.59
N SER A 319 -18.08 -1.78 -9.50
CA SER A 319 -17.34 -0.57 -9.89
C SER A 319 -16.17 -0.30 -8.94
N ARG A 320 -16.33 -0.51 -7.63
CA ARG A 320 -15.23 -0.39 -6.65
C ARG A 320 -14.10 -1.36 -6.97
N LYS A 321 -14.42 -2.64 -7.17
CA LYS A 321 -13.43 -3.67 -7.55
C LYS A 321 -12.72 -3.34 -8.86
N ALA A 322 -13.45 -2.81 -9.83
CA ALA A 322 -12.87 -2.38 -11.11
C ALA A 322 -11.89 -1.21 -10.93
N LEU A 323 -12.30 -0.15 -10.23
CA LEU A 323 -11.43 0.99 -9.92
C LEU A 323 -10.17 0.51 -9.18
N VAL A 324 -10.33 -0.17 -8.04
CA VAL A 324 -9.22 -0.61 -7.20
C VAL A 324 -8.27 -1.53 -7.96
N SER A 325 -8.78 -2.50 -8.72
CA SER A 325 -7.92 -3.39 -9.49
C SER A 325 -7.14 -2.64 -10.57
N SER A 326 -7.77 -1.69 -11.27
CA SER A 326 -7.11 -0.88 -12.30
C SER A 326 -6.00 0.00 -11.73
N CYS A 327 -6.25 0.68 -10.60
CA CYS A 327 -5.26 1.55 -9.95
C CYS A 327 -4.06 0.75 -9.41
N VAL A 328 -4.31 -0.41 -8.80
CA VAL A 328 -3.23 -1.29 -8.32
C VAL A 328 -2.42 -1.85 -9.49
N ASP A 329 -3.04 -2.20 -10.61
CA ASP A 329 -2.33 -2.70 -11.79
C ASP A 329 -1.47 -1.61 -12.45
N LEU A 330 -2.04 -0.43 -12.63
CA LEU A 330 -1.38 0.69 -13.29
C LEU A 330 -0.23 1.25 -12.44
N TYR A 331 -0.51 1.62 -11.19
CA TYR A 331 0.45 2.38 -10.37
C TYR A 331 1.32 1.50 -9.49
N ILE A 332 0.75 0.48 -8.83
CA ILE A 332 1.52 -0.35 -7.88
C ILE A 332 2.34 -1.42 -8.60
N LYS A 333 1.73 -2.15 -9.55
CA LYS A 333 2.48 -3.08 -10.41
C LYS A 333 3.25 -2.38 -11.52
N GLY A 334 2.89 -1.13 -11.83
CA GLY A 334 3.62 -0.30 -12.80
C GLY A 334 3.36 -0.68 -14.26
N ASN A 335 2.19 -1.24 -14.57
CA ASN A 335 1.80 -1.62 -15.93
C ASN A 335 1.30 -0.40 -16.71
N LEU A 336 2.22 0.47 -17.11
CA LEU A 336 1.88 1.66 -17.88
C LEU A 336 1.36 1.30 -19.28
N PRO A 337 0.39 2.05 -19.83
CA PRO A 337 0.09 1.99 -21.26
C PRO A 337 1.33 2.39 -22.07
N VAL A 338 1.38 1.98 -23.34
CA VAL A 338 2.42 2.47 -24.25
C VAL A 338 1.94 3.77 -24.89
N ILE A 339 2.60 4.87 -24.56
CA ILE A 339 2.33 6.21 -25.11
C ILE A 339 3.66 6.75 -25.64
N ASP A 340 3.67 7.20 -26.89
CA ASP A 340 4.85 7.74 -27.59
C ASP A 340 6.12 6.87 -27.48
N GLY A 341 5.93 5.54 -27.57
CA GLY A 341 7.02 4.57 -27.52
C GLY A 341 7.57 4.27 -26.12
N ARG A 342 7.05 4.90 -25.06
CA ARG A 342 7.41 4.66 -23.65
C ARG A 342 6.27 3.94 -22.92
N GLY A 343 6.59 3.32 -21.79
CA GLY A 343 5.66 2.54 -20.97
C GLY A 343 5.76 1.03 -21.18
N GLY A 344 4.67 0.31 -20.88
CA GLY A 344 4.58 -1.14 -20.93
C GLY A 344 4.63 -1.82 -19.55
N ALA A 345 4.39 -3.13 -19.55
CA ALA A 345 4.26 -3.95 -18.35
C ALA A 345 5.47 -3.80 -17.40
N GLY A 346 5.19 -3.51 -16.14
CA GLY A 346 6.18 -3.34 -15.07
C GLY A 346 7.15 -2.15 -15.23
N SER A 347 6.99 -1.29 -16.24
CA SER A 347 7.92 -0.18 -16.50
C SER A 347 8.02 0.81 -15.33
N ALA A 348 6.91 1.03 -14.61
CA ALA A 348 6.85 1.89 -13.41
C ALA A 348 6.93 1.11 -12.08
N ALA A 349 7.22 -0.20 -12.10
CA ALA A 349 7.20 -1.02 -10.89
C ALA A 349 8.19 -0.49 -9.83
N GLY A 350 7.72 -0.44 -8.58
CA GLY A 350 8.52 -0.02 -7.42
C GLY A 350 8.60 1.50 -7.20
N ILE A 351 7.93 2.32 -8.01
CA ILE A 351 7.82 3.76 -7.78
C ILE A 351 6.85 4.04 -6.64
N PHE A 352 5.61 3.58 -6.77
CA PHE A 352 4.56 3.85 -5.80
C PHE A 352 4.51 2.78 -4.69
N ASP A 353 4.55 3.24 -3.44
CA ASP A 353 4.44 2.45 -2.22
C ASP A 353 3.01 2.51 -1.62
N GLY A 354 2.08 3.17 -2.29
CA GLY A 354 0.73 3.36 -1.79
C GLY A 354 -0.16 4.18 -2.70
N ILE A 355 -1.40 4.35 -2.26
CA ILE A 355 -2.44 5.15 -2.91
C ILE A 355 -2.98 6.13 -1.88
N ASP A 356 -3.11 7.38 -2.30
CA ASP A 356 -3.76 8.44 -1.54
C ASP A 356 -5.10 8.78 -2.20
N LEU A 357 -6.18 8.85 -1.42
CA LEU A 357 -7.52 9.16 -1.90
C LEU A 357 -7.86 10.62 -1.58
N ASP A 358 -7.92 11.44 -2.62
CA ASP A 358 -8.25 12.85 -2.52
C ASP A 358 -9.61 13.10 -3.20
N TRP A 359 -10.68 12.60 -2.57
CA TRP A 359 -12.06 12.80 -3.04
C TRP A 359 -12.63 14.07 -2.43
N GLU A 360 -12.83 15.09 -3.26
CA GLU A 360 -13.40 16.38 -2.90
C GLU A 360 -14.81 16.61 -3.48
N TRP A 361 -15.92 16.35 -2.77
CA TRP A 361 -16.04 15.76 -1.45
C TRP A 361 -17.19 14.73 -1.46
N PRO A 362 -17.11 13.62 -0.70
CA PRO A 362 -18.20 12.64 -0.64
C PRO A 362 -19.48 13.31 -0.09
N ASN A 363 -20.61 13.17 -0.79
CA ASN A 363 -21.90 13.72 -0.38
C ASN A 363 -21.90 15.24 -0.08
N SER A 364 -21.01 16.02 -0.71
CA SER A 364 -20.96 17.48 -0.54
C SER A 364 -20.41 18.15 -1.80
N GLU A 365 -20.65 19.45 -1.94
CA GLU A 365 -20.14 20.21 -3.08
C GLU A 365 -18.61 20.35 -3.03
N GLY A 366 -17.97 20.16 -4.18
CA GLY A 366 -16.55 20.41 -4.45
C GLY A 366 -16.42 21.18 -5.77
N HIS A 367 -15.49 20.77 -6.64
CA HIS A 367 -15.40 21.35 -7.98
C HIS A 367 -16.71 21.23 -8.77
N LEU A 368 -16.92 22.20 -9.67
CA LEU A 368 -18.09 22.28 -10.52
C LEU A 368 -18.25 20.99 -11.35
N GLY A 369 -19.46 20.44 -11.36
CA GLY A 369 -19.77 19.21 -12.12
C GLY A 369 -19.55 17.91 -11.36
N ASN A 370 -19.03 17.94 -10.12
CA ASN A 370 -18.89 16.74 -9.31
C ASN A 370 -20.24 16.04 -9.07
N VAL A 371 -20.22 14.71 -9.13
CA VAL A 371 -21.40 13.89 -8.86
C VAL A 371 -21.53 13.68 -7.35
N ILE A 372 -22.68 14.07 -6.79
CA ILE A 372 -22.91 14.09 -5.34
C ILE A 372 -24.10 13.19 -5.01
N ARG A 373 -23.93 12.23 -4.10
CA ARG A 373 -25.01 11.34 -3.64
C ARG A 373 -25.00 11.17 -2.11
N PRO A 374 -26.18 11.08 -1.47
CA PRO A 374 -26.28 10.68 -0.06
C PRO A 374 -25.59 9.36 0.27
N ALA A 375 -25.55 8.42 -0.70
CA ALA A 375 -24.89 7.14 -0.54
C ALA A 375 -23.35 7.23 -0.49
N ASP A 376 -22.75 8.35 -0.89
CA ASP A 376 -21.29 8.51 -0.98
C ASP A 376 -20.61 8.30 0.37
N LYS A 377 -21.26 8.65 1.50
CA LYS A 377 -20.72 8.39 2.83
C LYS A 377 -20.42 6.91 3.06
N ALA A 378 -21.38 6.04 2.78
CA ALA A 378 -21.19 4.59 2.92
C ALA A 378 -20.29 4.03 1.80
N ASN A 379 -20.44 4.54 0.58
CA ASN A 379 -19.67 4.08 -0.57
C ASN A 379 -18.17 4.42 -0.44
N TYR A 380 -17.81 5.55 0.17
CA TYR A 380 -16.43 5.91 0.42
C TYR A 380 -15.76 4.93 1.40
N THR A 381 -16.43 4.59 2.50
CA THR A 381 -15.96 3.54 3.42
C THR A 381 -15.74 2.21 2.70
N LEU A 382 -16.72 1.78 1.89
CA LEU A 382 -16.60 0.52 1.15
C LEU A 382 -15.48 0.57 0.10
N LEU A 383 -15.22 1.73 -0.51
CA LEU A 383 -14.11 1.92 -1.45
C LEU A 383 -12.76 1.83 -0.74
N ALA A 384 -12.60 2.51 0.41
CA ALA A 384 -11.39 2.46 1.22
C ALA A 384 -11.10 1.03 1.71
N GLN A 385 -12.12 0.29 2.14
CA GLN A 385 -11.99 -1.11 2.55
C GLN A 385 -11.57 -2.02 1.39
N GLU A 386 -12.09 -1.80 0.18
CA GLU A 386 -11.71 -2.57 -1.01
C GLU A 386 -10.24 -2.29 -1.41
N PHE A 387 -9.80 -1.02 -1.35
CA PHE A 387 -8.39 -0.68 -1.52
C PHE A 387 -7.52 -1.39 -0.48
N ARG A 388 -7.84 -1.27 0.81
CA ARG A 388 -7.08 -1.89 1.91
C ARG A 388 -6.94 -3.39 1.70
N ARG A 389 -8.06 -4.09 1.44
CA ARG A 389 -8.10 -5.54 1.18
C ARG A 389 -7.19 -5.92 0.01
N ARG A 390 -7.24 -5.18 -1.10
CA ARG A 390 -6.43 -5.47 -2.29
C ARG A 390 -4.95 -5.20 -2.06
N LEU A 391 -4.61 -4.11 -1.39
CA LEU A 391 -3.25 -3.74 -1.03
C LEU A 391 -2.64 -4.75 -0.03
N ASP A 392 -3.41 -5.22 0.96
CA ASP A 392 -2.97 -6.26 1.90
C ASP A 392 -2.76 -7.61 1.21
N THR A 393 -3.66 -7.98 0.29
CA THR A 393 -3.50 -9.20 -0.53
C THR A 393 -2.20 -9.15 -1.33
N LEU A 394 -1.90 -8.01 -1.97
CA LEU A 394 -0.66 -7.82 -2.70
C LEU A 394 0.56 -7.75 -1.76
N GLY A 395 0.39 -7.16 -0.59
CA GLY A 395 1.43 -7.07 0.43
C GLY A 395 1.86 -8.45 0.95
N ALA A 396 0.90 -9.34 1.16
CA ALA A 396 1.14 -10.72 1.59
C ALA A 396 1.95 -11.52 0.55
N THR A 397 1.78 -11.25 -0.76
CA THR A 397 2.55 -11.93 -1.82
C THR A 397 3.91 -11.31 -2.08
N THR A 398 4.07 -10.01 -1.85
CA THR A 398 5.31 -9.25 -2.13
C THR A 398 6.19 -9.03 -0.90
N GLY A 399 5.69 -9.32 0.30
CA GLY A 399 6.37 -9.02 1.56
C GLY A 399 6.43 -7.52 1.89
N LYS A 400 5.55 -6.70 1.30
CA LYS A 400 5.53 -5.25 1.48
C LYS A 400 4.23 -4.79 2.14
N HIS A 401 4.30 -3.72 2.93
CA HIS A 401 3.11 -2.96 3.30
C HIS A 401 2.91 -1.82 2.31
N TYR A 402 1.76 -1.78 1.65
CA TYR A 402 1.39 -0.66 0.77
C TYR A 402 0.51 0.31 1.54
N THR A 403 0.87 1.59 1.50
CA THR A 403 0.17 2.64 2.26
C THR A 403 -1.16 2.96 1.59
N LEU A 404 -2.21 3.17 2.39
CA LEU A 404 -3.45 3.79 1.96
C LEU A 404 -3.69 5.03 2.81
N SER A 405 -3.71 6.20 2.17
CA SER A 405 -4.02 7.47 2.84
C SER A 405 -5.16 8.21 2.16
N ALA A 406 -5.54 9.35 2.73
CA ALA A 406 -6.53 10.24 2.14
C ALA A 406 -6.28 11.70 2.50
N PHE A 407 -6.80 12.61 1.68
CA PHE A 407 -7.03 14.01 2.01
C PHE A 407 -8.53 14.23 2.28
N LEU A 408 -8.85 14.94 3.36
CA LEU A 408 -10.20 14.99 3.95
C LEU A 408 -10.63 16.44 4.25
N PRO A 409 -11.95 16.74 4.20
CA PRO A 409 -12.45 18.12 4.26
C PRO A 409 -12.24 18.77 5.64
N ALA A 410 -12.09 20.09 5.65
CA ALA A 410 -12.04 20.87 6.88
C ALA A 410 -13.42 21.17 7.50
N ASP A 411 -14.46 21.30 6.67
CA ASP A 411 -15.78 21.76 7.07
C ASP A 411 -16.55 20.67 7.87
N PRO A 412 -16.90 20.92 9.14
CA PRO A 412 -17.70 19.99 9.95
C PRO A 412 -18.99 19.52 9.27
N ALA A 413 -19.66 20.36 8.48
CA ALA A 413 -20.87 19.97 7.76
C ALA A 413 -20.57 18.89 6.71
N LYS A 414 -19.48 19.05 5.95
CA LYS A 414 -19.01 18.05 4.96
C LYS A 414 -18.52 16.77 5.63
N ILE A 415 -17.85 16.88 6.77
CA ILE A 415 -17.43 15.74 7.58
C ILE A 415 -18.66 14.91 8.00
N ILE A 416 -19.67 15.56 8.57
CA ILE A 416 -20.90 14.89 9.01
C ILE A 416 -21.62 14.25 7.81
N ALA A 417 -21.72 14.96 6.68
CA ALA A 417 -22.43 14.50 5.50
C ALA A 417 -21.73 13.33 4.78
N GLY A 418 -20.40 13.35 4.68
CA GLY A 418 -19.64 12.50 3.76
C GLY A 418 -18.69 11.49 4.40
N ILE A 419 -18.33 11.66 5.67
CA ILE A 419 -17.22 10.92 6.27
C ILE A 419 -17.73 10.01 7.39
N ASP A 420 -17.61 8.70 7.21
CA ASP A 420 -17.71 7.70 8.28
C ASP A 420 -16.31 7.53 8.89
N VAL A 421 -16.02 8.35 9.90
CA VAL A 421 -14.70 8.47 10.51
C VAL A 421 -14.16 7.13 11.03
N PRO A 422 -14.88 6.34 11.85
CA PRO A 422 -14.35 5.05 12.31
C PRO A 422 -14.11 4.05 11.17
N GLY A 423 -15.04 3.97 10.21
CA GLY A 423 -14.93 3.05 9.07
C GLY A 423 -13.75 3.36 8.16
N LEU A 424 -13.51 4.65 7.87
CA LEU A 424 -12.41 5.10 7.02
C LEU A 424 -11.05 4.94 7.73
N PHE A 425 -10.93 5.37 8.99
CA PHE A 425 -9.67 5.26 9.73
C PHE A 425 -9.28 3.81 10.11
N ALA A 426 -10.23 2.86 10.03
CA ALA A 426 -9.92 1.44 10.09
C ALA A 426 -9.17 0.94 8.84
N ALA A 427 -9.45 1.53 7.66
CA ALA A 427 -8.79 1.19 6.41
C ALA A 427 -7.48 1.99 6.19
N PHE A 428 -7.46 3.27 6.56
CA PHE A 428 -6.31 4.14 6.29
C PHE A 428 -5.14 3.92 7.24
N ASP A 429 -3.93 4.08 6.71
CA ASP A 429 -2.70 4.17 7.48
C ASP A 429 -2.62 5.52 8.21
N PHE A 430 -2.93 6.60 7.48
CA PHE A 430 -3.14 7.95 7.99
C PHE A 430 -4.07 8.72 7.05
N ALA A 431 -4.65 9.81 7.51
CA ALA A 431 -5.39 10.73 6.66
C ALA A 431 -5.10 12.18 7.07
N THR A 432 -4.99 13.03 6.06
CA THR A 432 -4.71 14.46 6.20
C THR A 432 -6.02 15.24 6.20
N VAL A 433 -6.23 16.05 7.23
CA VAL A 433 -7.30 17.04 7.26
C VAL A 433 -6.82 18.32 6.59
N GLN A 434 -7.65 18.89 5.73
CA GLN A 434 -7.40 20.18 5.10
C GLN A 434 -7.17 21.27 6.18
N GLY A 435 -5.96 21.84 6.16
CA GLY A 435 -5.50 22.86 7.13
C GLY A 435 -5.36 24.26 6.54
N TYR A 436 -6.01 24.48 5.40
CA TYR A 436 -5.90 25.66 4.55
C TYR A 436 -7.20 25.83 3.76
N ASP A 437 -7.29 26.89 2.95
CA ASP A 437 -8.47 27.23 2.14
C ASP A 437 -9.75 27.48 2.94
N TYR A 438 -9.60 27.88 4.20
CA TYR A 438 -10.72 28.27 5.06
C TYR A 438 -11.47 29.49 4.52
N HIS A 439 -10.72 30.41 3.92
CA HIS A 439 -11.22 31.66 3.34
C HIS A 439 -10.38 32.03 2.13
N GLY A 440 -11.00 32.61 1.09
CA GLY A 440 -10.33 32.93 -0.16
C GLY A 440 -11.09 33.96 -1.01
N ALA A 441 -10.55 34.28 -2.18
CA ALA A 441 -11.11 35.33 -3.05
C ALA A 441 -12.50 35.02 -3.64
N TRP A 442 -13.04 33.83 -3.41
CA TRP A 442 -14.46 33.52 -3.61
C TRP A 442 -15.38 34.25 -2.62
N GLU A 443 -14.83 34.80 -1.54
CA GLU A 443 -15.50 35.66 -0.57
C GLU A 443 -15.19 37.13 -0.83
N THR A 444 -16.17 37.99 -0.56
CA THR A 444 -16.02 39.46 -0.71
C THR A 444 -15.44 40.13 0.53
N THR A 445 -15.14 39.38 1.58
CA THR A 445 -14.52 39.88 2.82
C THR A 445 -13.22 39.13 3.05
N THR A 446 -12.13 39.84 3.30
CA THR A 446 -10.83 39.24 3.59
C THR A 446 -10.86 38.46 4.90
N ASN A 447 -10.29 37.26 4.93
CA ASN A 447 -10.19 36.45 6.14
C ASN A 447 -8.99 35.48 6.04
N GLN A 448 -8.74 34.67 7.06
CA GLN A 448 -7.54 33.86 7.25
C GLN A 448 -7.68 32.48 6.63
N GLN A 449 -6.89 32.18 5.61
CA GLN A 449 -7.04 30.93 4.88
C GLN A 449 -6.56 29.70 5.64
N SER A 450 -5.77 29.84 6.71
CA SER A 450 -5.07 28.71 7.34
C SER A 450 -4.91 28.85 8.87
N ALA A 451 -5.73 29.68 9.53
CA ALA A 451 -5.55 29.94 10.97
C ALA A 451 -5.66 28.66 11.84
N LEU A 452 -4.81 28.56 12.86
CA LEU A 452 -4.89 27.46 13.85
C LEU A 452 -6.20 27.53 14.64
N LYS A 453 -6.61 28.74 15.03
CA LYS A 453 -7.83 29.02 15.77
C LYS A 453 -8.59 30.17 15.13
N VAL A 454 -9.89 30.21 15.37
CA VAL A 454 -10.74 31.34 14.95
C VAL A 454 -10.25 32.62 15.65
N ALA A 455 -10.00 33.67 14.88
CA ALA A 455 -9.62 34.97 15.42
C ALA A 455 -10.78 35.56 16.24
N ALA A 456 -10.46 36.29 17.31
CA ALA A 456 -11.48 36.84 18.22
C ALA A 456 -12.43 37.82 17.52
N ASP A 457 -11.95 38.50 16.50
CA ASP A 457 -12.63 39.50 15.69
C ASP A 457 -13.12 38.97 14.33
N ASP A 458 -13.10 37.64 14.12
CA ASP A 458 -13.62 37.02 12.89
C ASP A 458 -15.12 37.37 12.69
N PRO A 459 -15.47 38.10 11.61
CA PRO A 459 -16.82 38.58 11.35
C PRO A 459 -17.74 37.49 10.79
N SER A 460 -17.21 36.32 10.46
CA SER A 460 -17.96 35.24 9.82
C SER A 460 -19.07 34.75 10.74
N ALA A 461 -20.20 34.37 10.12
CA ALA A 461 -21.27 33.68 10.83
C ALA A 461 -20.71 32.40 11.50
N PRO A 462 -21.27 31.96 12.64
CA PRO A 462 -20.72 30.82 13.38
C PRO A 462 -20.51 29.53 12.56
N ASP A 463 -21.39 29.26 11.60
CA ASP A 463 -21.34 28.12 10.67
C ASP A 463 -20.34 28.30 9.50
N ARG A 464 -19.70 29.47 9.42
CA ARG A 464 -18.70 29.85 8.42
C ARG A 464 -17.35 30.21 9.04
N ARG A 465 -17.16 29.92 10.33
CA ARG A 465 -15.87 30.06 11.02
C ARG A 465 -15.10 28.77 10.89
N PHE A 466 -13.96 28.84 10.21
CA PHE A 466 -13.09 27.69 9.99
C PHE A 466 -11.72 27.91 10.66
N SER A 467 -11.15 26.84 11.18
CA SER A 467 -9.80 26.82 11.73
C SER A 467 -9.29 25.38 11.83
N SER A 468 -7.97 25.20 11.98
CA SER A 468 -7.40 23.87 12.16
C SER A 468 -7.90 23.19 13.43
N GLU A 469 -8.13 23.94 14.51
CA GLU A 469 -8.71 23.43 15.75
C GLU A 469 -10.12 22.89 15.54
N ILE A 470 -10.99 23.63 14.84
CA ILE A 470 -12.37 23.19 14.53
C ILE A 470 -12.35 21.92 13.66
N ALA A 471 -11.57 21.93 12.58
CA ALA A 471 -11.50 20.82 11.64
C ALA A 471 -10.99 19.55 12.33
N VAL A 472 -9.86 19.64 13.04
CA VAL A 472 -9.28 18.50 13.78
C VAL A 472 -10.25 18.00 14.84
N GLN A 473 -10.87 18.88 15.62
CA GLN A 473 -11.78 18.46 16.69
C GLN A 473 -12.99 17.70 16.15
N ALA A 474 -13.54 18.08 14.98
CA ALA A 474 -14.63 17.36 14.34
C ALA A 474 -14.27 15.89 14.03
N TYR A 475 -13.03 15.62 13.61
CA TYR A 475 -12.55 14.24 13.41
C TYR A 475 -12.35 13.49 14.72
N LEU A 476 -11.80 14.15 15.75
CA LEU A 476 -11.59 13.54 17.06
C LEU A 476 -12.93 13.16 17.73
N ASP A 477 -13.92 14.05 17.66
CA ASP A 477 -15.29 13.78 18.13
C ASP A 477 -15.95 12.66 17.33
N GLY A 478 -15.61 12.53 16.04
CA GLY A 478 -16.00 11.42 15.17
C GLY A 478 -15.26 10.10 15.46
N GLY A 479 -14.28 10.09 16.37
CA GLY A 479 -13.53 8.89 16.76
C GLY A 479 -12.25 8.62 15.98
N ALA A 480 -11.71 9.60 15.25
CA ALA A 480 -10.44 9.46 14.55
C ALA A 480 -9.29 9.23 15.55
N PRO A 481 -8.43 8.22 15.34
CA PRO A 481 -7.24 8.05 16.15
C PRO A 481 -6.21 9.16 15.84
N LYS A 482 -5.85 9.95 16.85
CA LYS A 482 -4.83 11.02 16.75
C LYS A 482 -3.55 10.58 16.03
N SER A 483 -3.11 9.35 16.31
CA SER A 483 -1.91 8.74 15.72
C SER A 483 -1.99 8.44 14.22
N LYS A 484 -3.13 8.67 13.58
CA LYS A 484 -3.35 8.55 12.12
C LYS A 484 -3.81 9.85 11.48
N LEU A 485 -4.04 10.91 12.26
CA LEU A 485 -4.57 12.18 11.77
C LEU A 485 -3.40 13.14 11.53
N THR A 486 -3.26 13.64 10.32
CA THR A 486 -2.27 14.66 9.95
C THR A 486 -2.96 15.97 9.58
N LEU A 487 -2.28 17.11 9.76
CA LEU A 487 -2.81 18.43 9.39
C LEU A 487 -2.13 18.95 8.11
N GLY A 488 -2.92 19.39 7.13
CA GLY A 488 -2.41 20.10 5.95
C GLY A 488 -1.85 21.48 6.30
N VAL A 489 -0.77 21.91 5.66
CA VAL A 489 -0.23 23.27 5.78
C VAL A 489 0.08 23.84 4.39
N PRO A 490 -0.26 25.12 4.13
CA PRO A 490 -0.09 25.73 2.82
C PRO A 490 1.33 26.30 2.65
N PHE A 491 1.94 26.06 1.50
CA PHE A 491 3.16 26.73 1.02
C PHE A 491 2.81 27.87 0.05
N TYR A 492 1.64 28.48 0.25
CA TYR A 492 1.08 29.55 -0.57
C TYR A 492 0.21 30.46 0.31
N GLY A 493 -0.22 31.58 -0.26
CA GLY A 493 -1.20 32.49 0.32
C GLY A 493 -2.47 32.61 -0.50
N ARG A 494 -3.57 33.01 0.15
CA ARG A 494 -4.79 33.48 -0.52
C ARG A 494 -4.91 34.98 -0.36
N GLY A 495 -5.40 35.67 -1.39
CA GLY A 495 -5.35 37.13 -1.39
C GLY A 495 -6.50 37.85 -2.09
N TRP A 496 -6.67 39.10 -1.69
CA TRP A 496 -7.70 40.03 -2.16
C TRP A 496 -7.09 41.37 -2.55
N THR A 497 -7.78 42.11 -3.42
CA THR A 497 -7.42 43.48 -3.81
C THR A 497 -8.57 44.46 -3.58
N GLY A 498 -8.25 45.76 -3.59
CA GLY A 498 -9.19 46.84 -3.29
C GLY A 498 -9.62 46.86 -1.83
N VAL A 499 -8.75 46.38 -0.94
CA VAL A 499 -9.01 46.19 0.49
C VAL A 499 -8.67 47.49 1.23
N PRO A 500 -9.64 48.19 1.84
CA PRO A 500 -9.38 49.37 2.63
C PRO A 500 -8.65 49.00 3.93
N ARG A 501 -7.93 49.96 4.52
CA ARG A 501 -7.14 49.69 5.73
C ARG A 501 -7.99 49.25 6.93
N GLY A 502 -9.17 49.86 7.11
CA GLY A 502 -10.02 49.61 8.28
C GLY A 502 -9.30 49.79 9.63
N SER A 503 -9.85 49.18 10.67
CA SER A 503 -9.23 49.12 12.02
C SER A 503 -8.23 47.98 12.19
N THR A 504 -8.20 47.04 11.23
CA THR A 504 -7.51 45.75 11.29
C THR A 504 -6.47 45.59 10.18
N ASN A 505 -6.01 46.70 9.61
CA ASN A 505 -4.97 46.75 8.58
C ASN A 505 -5.26 45.85 7.38
N GLY A 506 -6.49 45.90 6.89
CA GLY A 506 -6.97 45.16 5.74
C GLY A 506 -7.64 43.83 6.07
N LEU A 507 -7.37 43.20 7.22
CA LEU A 507 -8.03 41.94 7.59
C LEU A 507 -9.50 42.18 7.96
N PHE A 508 -10.42 41.25 7.67
CA PHE A 508 -11.86 41.40 7.93
C PHE A 508 -12.51 42.63 7.25
N GLN A 509 -11.91 43.13 6.16
CA GLN A 509 -12.42 44.25 5.38
C GLN A 509 -13.06 43.76 4.07
N PRO A 510 -13.99 44.52 3.49
CA PRO A 510 -14.51 44.21 2.15
C PRO A 510 -13.40 44.30 1.10
N ALA A 511 -13.50 43.47 0.07
CA ALA A 511 -12.60 43.41 -1.07
C ALA A 511 -13.37 43.59 -2.39
N THR A 512 -12.68 44.08 -3.43
CA THR A 512 -13.28 44.25 -4.76
C THR A 512 -12.98 43.10 -5.71
N GLY A 513 -12.09 42.18 -5.34
CA GLY A 513 -11.75 41.02 -6.16
C GLY A 513 -10.50 40.26 -5.68
N PRO A 514 -10.09 39.23 -6.44
CA PRO A 514 -8.89 38.46 -6.13
C PRO A 514 -7.61 39.30 -6.27
N ALA A 515 -6.64 39.08 -5.38
CA ALA A 515 -5.31 39.67 -5.53
C ALA A 515 -4.62 39.16 -6.81
N PRO A 516 -3.68 39.92 -7.41
CA PRO A 516 -2.86 39.39 -8.50
C PRO A 516 -2.10 38.13 -8.07
N GLY A 517 -1.95 37.14 -8.95
CA GLY A 517 -1.13 35.96 -8.67
C GLY A 517 -0.29 35.55 -9.88
N SER A 518 0.81 34.82 -9.63
CA SER A 518 1.71 34.40 -10.71
C SER A 518 1.08 33.39 -11.67
N TYR A 519 0.22 32.51 -11.14
CA TYR A 519 -0.44 31.44 -11.88
C TYR A 519 -1.96 31.55 -11.88
N GLU A 520 -2.53 32.05 -10.78
CA GLU A 520 -3.97 32.23 -10.59
C GLU A 520 -4.22 33.47 -9.73
N ASN A 521 -5.17 34.33 -10.11
CA ASN A 521 -5.54 35.46 -9.26
C ASN A 521 -6.21 34.97 -7.97
N GLY A 522 -5.82 35.54 -6.84
CA GLY A 522 -6.31 35.17 -5.51
C GLY A 522 -5.42 34.14 -4.80
N PHE A 523 -4.37 33.69 -5.46
CA PHE A 523 -3.40 32.70 -4.99
C PHE A 523 -1.97 33.19 -5.29
N GLU A 524 -1.04 33.01 -4.37
CA GLU A 524 0.38 33.30 -4.64
C GLU A 524 1.29 32.40 -3.82
N ASP A 525 2.35 31.89 -4.45
CA ASP A 525 3.32 31.00 -3.80
C ASP A 525 4.09 31.70 -2.67
N TYR A 526 4.44 30.95 -1.61
CA TYR A 526 5.17 31.52 -0.47
C TYR A 526 6.46 32.22 -0.90
N HIS A 527 7.25 31.62 -1.80
CA HIS A 527 8.50 32.23 -2.23
C HIS A 527 8.29 33.60 -2.92
N LYS A 528 7.15 33.79 -3.61
CA LYS A 528 6.75 35.07 -4.19
C LYS A 528 6.27 36.07 -3.13
N LEU A 529 5.52 35.62 -2.14
CA LEU A 529 5.12 36.46 -1.01
C LEU A 529 6.34 36.93 -0.19
N LYS A 530 7.36 36.07 -0.05
CA LYS A 530 8.64 36.43 0.55
C LYS A 530 9.35 37.53 -0.24
N GLU A 531 9.40 37.43 -1.57
CA GLU A 531 9.93 38.48 -2.46
C GLU A 531 9.14 39.81 -2.28
N LYS A 532 7.81 39.74 -2.21
CA LYS A 532 6.95 40.92 -1.97
C LYS A 532 7.26 41.59 -0.63
N LEU A 533 7.40 40.84 0.46
CA LEU A 533 7.81 41.39 1.76
C LEU A 533 9.21 42.01 1.70
N ALA A 534 10.17 41.33 1.07
CA ALA A 534 11.54 41.81 0.94
C ALA A 534 11.66 43.09 0.10
N SER A 535 10.70 43.37 -0.78
CA SER A 535 10.66 44.61 -1.57
C SER A 535 10.42 45.88 -0.74
N GLY A 536 9.92 45.74 0.49
CA GLY A 536 9.48 46.85 1.36
C GLY A 536 8.10 47.42 1.03
N GLY A 537 7.42 46.92 0.00
CA GLY A 537 6.07 47.37 -0.37
C GLY A 537 4.94 46.81 0.51
N TYR A 538 5.19 45.71 1.23
CA TYR A 538 4.20 45.07 2.09
C TYR A 538 4.62 45.14 3.56
N THR A 539 3.64 45.31 4.45
CA THR A 539 3.81 45.15 5.89
C THR A 539 3.28 43.79 6.31
N LEU A 540 4.07 43.07 7.13
CA LEU A 540 3.69 41.81 7.74
C LEU A 540 2.96 42.04 9.06
N TYR A 541 1.79 41.44 9.21
CA TYR A 541 0.98 41.42 10.41
C TYR A 541 0.75 39.97 10.88
N ARG A 542 0.51 39.78 12.18
CA ARG A 542 0.31 38.46 12.78
C ARG A 542 -0.68 38.51 13.92
N ASP A 543 -1.40 37.43 14.10
CA ASP A 543 -2.06 37.07 15.36
C ASP A 543 -1.44 35.75 15.86
N PRO A 544 -0.56 35.80 16.88
CA PRO A 544 0.09 34.60 17.40
C PRO A 544 -0.85 33.71 18.22
N VAL A 545 -2.01 34.22 18.67
CA VAL A 545 -3.02 33.45 19.42
C VAL A 545 -3.89 32.65 18.46
N ALA A 546 -4.36 33.29 17.39
CA ALA A 546 -5.08 32.62 16.31
C ALA A 546 -4.15 31.80 15.39
N GLY A 547 -2.84 32.09 15.41
CA GLY A 547 -1.79 31.33 14.71
C GLY A 547 -1.81 31.53 13.21
N HIS A 548 -1.80 32.79 12.76
CA HIS A 548 -1.79 33.16 11.36
C HIS A 548 -0.98 34.44 11.10
N ALA A 549 -0.62 34.65 9.84
CA ALA A 549 0.08 35.84 9.34
C ALA A 549 -0.51 36.35 8.02
N TYR A 550 -0.31 37.63 7.74
CA TYR A 550 -0.72 38.23 6.48
C TYR A 550 0.16 39.41 6.07
N LEU A 551 0.27 39.61 4.75
CA LEU A 551 0.90 40.77 4.14
C LEU A 551 -0.17 41.76 3.69
N TYR A 552 0.08 43.05 3.88
CA TYR A 552 -0.78 44.11 3.39
C TYR A 552 0.03 45.34 2.93
N ASP A 553 -0.27 45.87 1.75
CA ASP A 553 0.42 47.04 1.16
C ASP A 553 -0.41 48.34 1.20
N GLY A 554 -1.63 48.31 1.76
CA GLY A 554 -2.58 49.42 1.71
C GLY A 554 -3.75 49.20 0.73
N THR A 555 -3.70 48.16 -0.11
CA THR A 555 -4.80 47.79 -1.03
C THR A 555 -4.90 46.28 -1.30
N VAL A 556 -3.77 45.58 -1.41
CA VAL A 556 -3.70 44.13 -1.59
C VAL A 556 -3.33 43.46 -0.28
N LEU A 557 -4.07 42.40 0.05
CA LEU A 557 -3.84 41.56 1.23
C LEU A 557 -3.61 40.11 0.81
N TYR A 558 -2.63 39.43 1.41
CA TYR A 558 -2.45 37.98 1.33
C TYR A 558 -2.36 37.37 2.72
N THR A 559 -3.20 36.37 3.03
CA THR A 559 -3.07 35.53 4.22
C THR A 559 -2.28 34.27 3.87
N TYR A 560 -1.26 33.94 4.66
CA TYR A 560 -0.27 32.92 4.30
C TYR A 560 0.49 32.43 5.52
N ASP A 561 1.25 31.34 5.34
CA ASP A 561 2.19 30.85 6.33
C ASP A 561 3.62 31.16 5.90
N ASP A 562 4.41 31.64 6.86
CA ASP A 562 5.85 31.79 6.75
C ASP A 562 6.55 30.82 7.74
N PRO A 563 7.89 30.81 7.84
CA PRO A 563 8.60 29.87 8.72
C PRO A 563 8.17 29.97 10.19
N THR A 564 7.75 31.15 10.64
CA THR A 564 7.25 31.36 12.01
C THR A 564 5.91 30.67 12.22
N GLU A 565 4.94 30.86 11.32
CA GLU A 565 3.64 30.20 11.44
C GLU A 565 3.72 28.70 11.17
N ILE A 566 4.53 28.24 10.21
CA ILE A 566 4.78 26.81 10.01
C ILE A 566 5.37 26.16 11.27
N SER A 567 6.32 26.81 11.94
CA SER A 567 6.88 26.29 13.20
C SER A 567 5.83 26.27 14.32
N ARG A 568 4.97 27.29 14.39
CA ARG A 568 3.85 27.34 15.35
C ARG A 568 2.86 26.20 15.12
N LYS A 569 2.49 25.95 13.86
CA LYS A 569 1.59 24.86 13.48
C LYS A 569 2.21 23.50 13.80
N ALA A 570 3.49 23.30 13.49
CA ALA A 570 4.20 22.08 13.85
C ALA A 570 4.19 21.83 15.37
N ALA A 571 4.41 22.87 16.17
CA ALA A 571 4.34 22.76 17.63
C ALA A 571 2.92 22.41 18.11
N TRP A 572 1.90 23.05 17.54
CA TRP A 572 0.50 22.75 17.85
C TRP A 572 0.12 21.31 17.47
N ILE A 573 0.53 20.82 16.30
CA ILE A 573 0.32 19.43 15.85
C ILE A 573 0.89 18.44 16.88
N LYS A 574 2.10 18.70 17.39
CA LYS A 574 2.71 17.89 18.46
C LYS A 574 1.94 17.97 19.77
N GLU A 575 1.53 19.17 20.19
CA GLU A 575 0.75 19.38 21.40
C GLU A 575 -0.58 18.62 21.36
N GLN A 576 -1.24 18.62 20.20
CA GLN A 576 -2.47 17.87 19.97
C GLN A 576 -2.26 16.35 19.91
N GLY A 577 -1.02 15.88 19.79
CA GLY A 577 -0.66 14.46 19.67
C GLY A 577 -1.00 13.85 18.31
N LEU A 578 -1.09 14.68 17.27
CA LEU A 578 -1.39 14.27 15.90
C LEU A 578 -0.20 13.51 15.28
N ALA A 579 -0.49 12.77 14.22
CA ALA A 579 0.52 11.95 13.53
C ALA A 579 1.60 12.81 12.86
N GLY A 580 1.28 14.02 12.42
CA GLY A 580 2.22 14.91 11.73
C GLY A 580 1.52 15.90 10.81
N ALA A 581 2.22 16.33 9.77
CA ALA A 581 1.76 17.36 8.84
C ALA A 581 1.96 16.96 7.38
N MET A 582 1.13 17.56 6.52
CA MET A 582 1.17 17.43 5.08
C MET A 582 1.31 18.81 4.43
N ILE A 583 2.12 18.92 3.39
CA ILE A 583 2.35 20.18 2.67
C ILE A 583 1.60 20.21 1.32
N TRP A 584 0.93 21.33 1.05
CA TRP A 584 0.48 21.71 -0.29
C TRP A 584 1.09 23.06 -0.71
N SER A 585 1.93 23.14 -1.74
CA SER A 585 2.69 22.09 -2.43
C SER A 585 4.16 22.51 -2.57
N PHE A 586 5.04 21.58 -2.94
CA PHE A 586 6.50 21.83 -2.91
C PHE A 586 6.98 22.96 -3.81
N ASP A 587 6.28 23.22 -4.91
CA ASP A 587 6.58 24.30 -5.84
C ASP A 587 6.37 25.70 -5.25
N GLY A 588 5.64 25.83 -4.13
CA GLY A 588 5.47 27.09 -3.42
C GLY A 588 6.61 27.47 -2.47
N ASP A 589 7.47 26.52 -2.08
CA ASP A 589 8.60 26.78 -1.19
C ASP A 589 9.76 27.48 -1.92
N THR A 590 10.65 28.07 -1.13
CA THR A 590 11.93 28.61 -1.58
C THR A 590 12.88 27.55 -2.12
N ALA A 591 13.84 27.97 -2.94
CA ALA A 591 14.84 27.07 -3.55
C ALA A 591 15.68 26.28 -2.53
N ASN A 592 15.75 26.72 -1.28
CA ASN A 592 16.45 26.07 -0.17
C ASN A 592 15.51 25.39 0.85
N GLY A 593 14.22 25.22 0.50
CA GLY A 593 13.27 24.44 1.31
C GLY A 593 13.03 25.02 2.70
N GLU A 594 12.87 26.34 2.80
CA GLU A 594 12.75 27.06 4.07
C GLU A 594 11.51 26.63 4.88
N LEU A 595 10.33 26.56 4.27
CA LEU A 595 9.12 26.13 4.96
C LEU A 595 9.20 24.64 5.32
N MET A 596 9.70 23.80 4.41
CA MET A 596 9.92 22.38 4.72
C MET A 596 10.90 22.20 5.89
N THR A 597 11.93 23.03 5.97
CA THR A 597 12.90 23.01 7.08
C THR A 597 12.25 23.46 8.39
N ALA A 598 11.43 24.50 8.37
CA ALA A 598 10.67 24.95 9.54
C ALA A 598 9.72 23.85 10.04
N LEU A 599 8.98 23.20 9.14
CA LEU A 599 8.03 22.13 9.48
C LEU A 599 8.75 20.93 10.10
N ALA A 600 9.78 20.42 9.42
CA ALA A 600 10.52 19.25 9.88
C ALA A 600 11.23 19.48 11.22
N ASN A 601 11.69 20.70 11.49
CA ASN A 601 12.29 21.03 12.78
C ASN A 601 11.24 21.17 13.87
N GLY A 602 10.08 21.77 13.57
CA GLY A 602 9.00 21.93 14.54
C GLY A 602 8.32 20.61 14.93
N LEU A 603 8.34 19.60 14.04
CA LEU A 603 7.75 18.28 14.27
C LEU A 603 8.66 17.31 15.05
N LYS A 604 9.96 17.58 15.14
CA LYS A 604 10.94 16.75 15.88
C LYS A 604 10.83 16.89 17.38
#